data_AF-A0A7K5VU26-F1
#
_entry.id   AF-A0A7K5VU26-F1
#
_cell.length_a   1.000
_cell.length_b   1.000
_cell.length_c   1.000
_cell.angle_alpha   90.00
_cell.angle_beta   90.00
_cell.angle_gamma   90.00
#
_symmetry.space_group_name_H-M   'P 1'
#
loop_
_entity.id
_entity.type
_entity.pdbx_description
1 polymer ?
#
loop_
_entity_poly.entity_id
_entity_poly.type
_entity_poly.pdbx_seq_one_letter_code
_entity_poly.pdbx_strand_id
1 'polypeptide(L)'
;VLLVLSHDLWAEELNRLAARVDFCPVLQVFFPFSIQLYPREFPGHDPRDCPRDVGKAAALRLGCINAEFPDSFGHYREARFAQTKHHWWWKLHFVWERVRALREHAGPVLFLEEDHYLAPDFYHVLKQLWALRQRECPECQLVSLGTYSPVRGGFAGRADKVEMKTWKSTEHNMGMAFGRDTYQKLIECTDAFCTYDDYNWDWTLQHLTVSCLPKFWKVLVPEIPRIFHTGDCGMHHKKSCRPSTQSAKIDSLLNSNQQYLFPEAMSVSKRYSMAPLSPHVKNGGWGDIRDHELCKSYRRLQ
;
A
#
# COMPACT_ATOMS: atom_id res chain seq x y z
N VAL A 1 17.76 5.53 9.06
CA VAL A 1 16.56 4.95 8.41
C VAL A 1 16.89 4.82 6.94
N LEU A 2 16.84 3.62 6.37
CA LEU A 2 17.00 3.43 4.92
C LEU A 2 15.69 3.82 4.22
N LEU A 3 15.77 4.66 3.19
CA LEU A 3 14.66 4.98 2.30
C LEU A 3 14.80 4.15 1.02
N VAL A 4 13.84 3.27 0.75
CA VAL A 4 13.78 2.53 -0.52
C VAL A 4 12.71 3.16 -1.40
N LEU A 5 13.12 3.72 -2.54
CA LEU A 5 12.24 4.29 -3.56
C LEU A 5 12.00 3.22 -4.64
N SER A 6 10.77 2.75 -4.74
CA SER A 6 10.35 1.72 -5.70
C SER A 6 9.61 2.36 -6.87
N HIS A 7 10.18 2.28 -8.06
CA HIS A 7 9.68 2.97 -9.26
C HIS A 7 9.09 1.98 -10.26
N ASP A 8 7.93 2.27 -10.84
CA ASP A 8 7.43 1.63 -12.06
C ASP A 8 7.52 2.55 -13.30
N LEU A 9 8.11 3.73 -13.12
CA LEU A 9 8.40 4.70 -14.16
C LEU A 9 9.82 5.24 -13.99
N TRP A 10 10.62 5.10 -15.04
CA TRP A 10 11.87 5.84 -15.20
C TRP A 10 11.55 7.24 -15.72
N ALA A 11 11.85 8.26 -14.91
CA ALA A 11 11.80 9.65 -15.32
C ALA A 11 13.01 10.39 -14.76
N GLU A 12 13.63 11.24 -15.59
CA GLU A 12 14.83 11.98 -15.19
C GLU A 12 14.55 12.89 -13.98
N GLU A 13 13.38 13.51 -13.93
CA GLU A 13 12.95 14.35 -12.81
C GLU A 13 12.89 13.57 -11.49
N LEU A 14 12.26 12.38 -11.48
CA LEU A 14 12.16 11.53 -10.29
C LEU A 14 13.53 11.07 -9.81
N ASN A 15 14.41 10.68 -10.74
CA ASN A 15 15.78 10.30 -10.41
C ASN A 15 16.60 11.46 -9.86
N ARG A 16 16.44 12.67 -10.40
CA ARG A 16 17.08 13.88 -9.88
C ARG A 16 16.57 14.23 -8.48
N LEU A 17 15.27 14.05 -8.20
CA LEU A 17 14.71 14.25 -6.86
C LEU A 17 15.29 13.24 -5.86
N ALA A 18 15.34 11.96 -6.22
CA ALA A 18 15.94 10.91 -5.39
C ALA A 18 17.43 11.20 -5.10
N ALA A 19 18.20 11.61 -6.11
CA ALA A 19 19.63 11.91 -5.98
C ALA A 19 19.94 13.14 -5.11
N ARG A 20 18.96 14.02 -4.89
CA ARG A 20 19.10 15.20 -4.02
C ARG A 20 18.90 14.91 -2.54
N VAL A 21 18.43 13.70 -2.19
CA VAL A 21 18.28 13.31 -0.79
C VAL A 21 19.67 13.03 -0.20
N ASP A 22 20.14 13.95 0.64
CA ASP A 22 21.47 13.92 1.28
C ASP A 22 21.41 13.67 2.79
N PHE A 23 20.21 13.57 3.37
CA PHE A 23 19.97 13.47 4.81
C PHE A 23 19.68 12.04 5.31
N CYS A 24 19.57 11.05 4.42
CA CYS A 24 19.44 9.63 4.80
C CYS A 24 19.95 8.68 3.69
N PRO A 25 20.27 7.42 4.02
CA PRO A 25 20.57 6.41 3.00
C PRO A 25 19.38 6.19 2.07
N VAL A 26 19.62 6.24 0.76
CA VAL A 26 18.61 6.01 -0.28
C VAL A 26 19.01 4.82 -1.15
N LEU A 27 18.03 3.97 -1.46
CA LEU A 27 18.13 2.91 -2.45
C LEU A 27 16.98 3.08 -3.45
N GLN A 28 17.28 3.18 -4.74
CA GLN A 28 16.28 3.10 -5.80
C GLN A 28 16.18 1.67 -6.33
N VAL A 29 14.96 1.17 -6.47
CA VAL A 29 14.64 -0.13 -7.09
C VAL A 29 13.58 0.11 -8.18
N PHE A 30 13.62 -0.69 -9.25
CA PHE A 30 12.77 -0.49 -10.41
C PHE A 30 11.96 -1.75 -10.67
N PHE A 31 10.63 -1.61 -10.70
CA PHE A 31 9.69 -2.68 -11.03
C PHE A 31 9.95 -3.13 -12.47
N PRO A 32 10.44 -4.37 -12.68
CA PRO A 32 10.98 -4.77 -13.97
C PRO A 32 9.90 -5.17 -14.97
N PHE A 33 8.61 -5.09 -14.61
CA PHE A 33 7.48 -5.46 -15.46
C PHE A 33 6.49 -4.30 -15.63
N SER A 34 6.99 -3.06 -15.66
CA SER A 34 6.14 -1.89 -15.86
C SER A 34 5.67 -1.73 -17.31
N ILE A 35 4.58 -0.99 -17.51
CA ILE A 35 4.04 -0.65 -18.83
C ILE A 35 5.07 0.14 -19.65
N GLN A 36 5.94 0.93 -19.00
CA GLN A 36 7.01 1.65 -19.68
C GLN A 36 7.99 0.70 -20.37
N LEU A 37 8.31 -0.43 -19.72
CA LEU A 37 9.23 -1.44 -20.25
C LEU A 37 8.56 -2.35 -21.30
N TYR A 38 7.25 -2.57 -21.17
CA TYR A 38 6.47 -3.46 -22.05
C TYR A 38 5.27 -2.72 -22.68
N PRO A 39 5.46 -1.67 -23.49
CA PRO A 39 4.34 -0.82 -23.90
C PRO A 39 3.36 -1.47 -24.89
N ARG A 40 3.79 -2.51 -25.62
CA ARG A 40 3.05 -3.15 -26.72
C ARG A 40 2.86 -4.66 -26.57
N GLU A 41 3.11 -5.18 -25.40
CA GLU A 41 2.95 -6.58 -25.04
C GLU A 41 2.61 -6.68 -23.57
N PHE A 42 2.09 -7.82 -23.12
CA PHE A 42 1.81 -8.02 -21.70
C PHE A 42 3.11 -7.88 -20.87
N PRO A 43 3.10 -7.14 -19.74
CA PRO A 43 1.94 -6.59 -19.01
C PRO A 43 1.50 -5.17 -19.40
N GLY A 44 2.06 -4.53 -20.42
CA GLY A 44 1.41 -3.36 -21.03
C GLY A 44 0.21 -3.75 -21.89
N HIS A 45 -0.02 -3.01 -22.97
CA HIS A 45 -1.16 -3.23 -23.85
C HIS A 45 -0.74 -4.02 -25.09
N ASP A 46 -1.12 -5.30 -25.16
CA ASP A 46 -0.93 -6.08 -26.39
C ASP A 46 -2.01 -5.65 -27.40
N PRO A 47 -1.68 -5.36 -28.67
CA PRO A 47 -2.66 -5.00 -29.70
C PRO A 47 -3.77 -6.03 -29.93
N ARG A 48 -3.60 -7.27 -29.45
CA ARG A 48 -4.58 -8.36 -29.56
C ARG A 48 -5.44 -8.52 -28.31
N ASP A 49 -5.24 -7.69 -27.28
CA ASP A 49 -6.10 -7.66 -26.09
C ASP A 49 -7.53 -7.28 -26.47
N CYS A 50 -8.50 -7.86 -25.77
CA CYS A 50 -9.90 -7.49 -25.94
C CYS A 50 -10.12 -6.05 -25.47
N PRO A 51 -10.87 -5.22 -26.22
CA PRO A 51 -11.30 -3.91 -25.71
C PRO A 51 -12.04 -4.06 -24.39
N ARG A 52 -11.75 -3.20 -23.42
CA ARG A 52 -12.30 -3.27 -22.05
C ARG A 52 -13.81 -3.56 -22.00
N ASP A 53 -14.59 -2.83 -22.80
CA ASP A 53 -16.05 -2.83 -22.74
C ASP A 53 -16.72 -3.74 -23.79
N VAL A 54 -15.95 -4.53 -24.53
CA VAL A 54 -16.55 -5.47 -25.48
C VAL A 54 -17.27 -6.58 -24.72
N GLY A 55 -18.50 -6.93 -25.11
CA GLY A 55 -19.21 -8.04 -24.47
C GLY A 55 -18.55 -9.38 -24.77
N LYS A 56 -18.58 -10.31 -23.81
CA LYS A 56 -17.89 -11.63 -23.91
C LYS A 56 -18.16 -12.39 -25.21
N ALA A 57 -19.41 -12.46 -25.65
CA ALA A 57 -19.77 -13.14 -26.90
C ALA A 57 -19.12 -12.48 -28.13
N ALA A 58 -18.96 -11.16 -28.14
CA ALA A 58 -18.28 -10.43 -29.20
C ALA A 58 -16.76 -10.59 -29.11
N ALA A 59 -16.18 -10.60 -27.90
CA ALA A 59 -14.76 -10.89 -27.68
C ALA A 59 -14.36 -12.27 -28.23
N LEU A 60 -15.17 -13.30 -27.94
CA LEU A 60 -14.94 -14.67 -28.42
C LEU A 60 -15.01 -14.74 -29.96
N ARG A 61 -15.93 -13.99 -30.60
CA ARG A 61 -15.98 -13.90 -32.06
C ARG A 61 -14.81 -13.14 -32.65
N LEU A 62 -14.31 -12.11 -31.97
CA LEU A 62 -13.13 -11.34 -32.37
C LEU A 62 -11.85 -12.18 -32.26
N GLY A 63 -11.82 -13.19 -31.38
CA GLY A 63 -10.65 -14.02 -31.14
C GLY A 63 -9.50 -13.26 -30.45
N CYS A 64 -9.83 -12.21 -29.67
CA CYS A 64 -8.84 -11.49 -28.87
C CYS A 64 -8.32 -12.37 -27.72
N ILE A 65 -7.06 -12.17 -27.32
CA ILE A 65 -6.28 -13.18 -26.60
C ILE A 65 -6.75 -13.48 -25.17
N ASN A 66 -7.48 -12.56 -24.55
CA ASN A 66 -8.03 -12.72 -23.21
C ASN A 66 -9.55 -12.84 -23.18
N ALA A 67 -10.20 -13.16 -24.31
CA ALA A 67 -11.66 -13.20 -24.46
C ALA A 67 -12.37 -14.11 -23.43
N GLU A 68 -11.73 -15.19 -23.00
CA GLU A 68 -12.29 -16.13 -22.02
C GLU A 68 -12.23 -15.63 -20.58
N PHE A 69 -11.42 -14.60 -20.31
CA PHE A 69 -11.04 -14.15 -18.96
C PHE A 69 -11.42 -12.69 -18.67
N PRO A 70 -12.70 -12.30 -18.80
CA PRO A 70 -13.15 -11.02 -18.25
C PRO A 70 -13.17 -11.06 -16.71
N ASP A 71 -13.24 -9.88 -16.09
CA ASP A 71 -13.50 -9.74 -14.67
C ASP A 71 -14.95 -10.14 -14.28
N SER A 72 -15.25 -10.10 -12.99
CA SER A 72 -16.56 -10.44 -12.42
C SER A 72 -17.70 -9.55 -12.92
N PHE A 73 -17.38 -8.44 -13.59
CA PHE A 73 -18.33 -7.49 -14.16
C PHE A 73 -18.39 -7.56 -15.69
N GLY A 74 -17.66 -8.48 -16.31
CA GLY A 74 -17.65 -8.67 -17.76
C GLY A 74 -16.72 -7.72 -18.52
N HIS A 75 -15.83 -7.01 -17.83
CA HIS A 75 -14.84 -6.13 -18.46
C HIS A 75 -13.50 -6.83 -18.67
N TYR A 76 -12.78 -6.42 -19.71
CA TYR A 76 -11.42 -6.88 -19.97
C TYR A 76 -10.37 -5.95 -19.36
N ARG A 77 -9.18 -6.51 -19.15
CA ARG A 77 -8.02 -5.86 -18.55
C ARG A 77 -7.67 -4.51 -19.19
N GLU A 78 -7.36 -3.54 -18.34
CA GLU A 78 -6.62 -2.34 -18.72
C GLU A 78 -5.27 -2.30 -17.99
N ALA A 79 -4.17 -2.30 -18.74
CA ALA A 79 -2.81 -2.39 -18.20
C ALA A 79 -2.53 -1.38 -17.08
N ARG A 80 -2.95 -0.12 -17.27
CA ARG A 80 -2.74 0.98 -16.31
C ARG A 80 -3.37 0.72 -14.94
N PHE A 81 -4.51 0.03 -14.88
CA PHE A 81 -5.18 -0.28 -13.60
C PHE A 81 -4.53 -1.48 -12.91
N ALA A 82 -3.97 -2.41 -13.68
CA ALA A 82 -3.27 -3.58 -13.13
C ALA A 82 -1.88 -3.24 -12.55
N GLN A 83 -1.19 -2.21 -13.08
CA GLN A 83 0.21 -1.94 -12.71
C GLN A 83 0.42 -1.71 -11.21
N THR A 84 -0.48 -0.99 -10.53
CA THR A 84 -0.30 -0.67 -9.10
C THR A 84 -0.30 -1.92 -8.21
N LYS A 85 -1.22 -2.87 -8.43
CA LYS A 85 -1.25 -4.12 -7.65
C LYS A 85 -0.06 -5.02 -7.95
N HIS A 86 0.37 -5.08 -9.22
CA HIS A 86 1.61 -5.76 -9.60
C HIS A 86 2.83 -5.18 -8.90
N HIS A 87 3.02 -3.86 -9.01
CA HIS A 87 4.14 -3.16 -8.40
C HIS A 87 4.13 -3.32 -6.88
N TRP A 88 2.95 -3.28 -6.24
CA TRP A 88 2.84 -3.46 -4.78
C TRP A 88 3.28 -4.85 -4.32
N TRP A 89 2.79 -5.92 -4.98
CA TRP A 89 3.17 -7.29 -4.61
C TRP A 89 4.64 -7.59 -4.91
N TRP A 90 5.14 -7.13 -6.06
CA TRP A 90 6.54 -7.26 -6.42
C TRP A 90 7.45 -6.54 -5.42
N LYS A 91 7.18 -5.27 -5.08
CA LYS A 91 8.06 -4.51 -4.18
C LYS A 91 8.05 -5.06 -2.76
N LEU A 92 6.91 -5.60 -2.32
CA LEU A 92 6.81 -6.32 -1.05
C LEU A 92 7.83 -7.47 -1.01
N HIS A 93 7.80 -8.37 -2.01
CA HIS A 93 8.75 -9.48 -2.07
C HIS A 93 10.20 -9.00 -2.24
N PHE A 94 10.44 -8.05 -3.14
CA PHE A 94 11.77 -7.57 -3.49
C PHE A 94 12.51 -6.97 -2.30
N VAL A 95 11.83 -6.14 -1.49
CA VAL A 95 12.43 -5.50 -0.31
C VAL A 95 12.80 -6.53 0.76
N TRP A 96 11.96 -7.54 1.00
CA TRP A 96 12.20 -8.54 2.05
C TRP A 96 13.21 -9.63 1.67
N GLU A 97 13.36 -9.94 0.38
CA GLU A 97 14.12 -11.11 -0.09
C GLU A 97 15.30 -10.76 -1.01
N ARG A 98 15.25 -9.65 -1.75
CA ARG A 98 16.20 -9.35 -2.83
C ARG A 98 17.14 -8.18 -2.51
N VAL A 99 16.72 -7.25 -1.67
CA VAL A 99 17.58 -6.16 -1.19
C VAL A 99 18.64 -6.73 -0.24
N ARG A 100 19.89 -6.82 -0.73
CA ARG A 100 21.01 -7.42 0.02
C ARG A 100 21.23 -6.79 1.41
N ALA A 101 21.08 -5.47 1.51
CA ALA A 101 21.23 -4.73 2.76
C ALA A 101 20.16 -5.08 3.83
N LEU A 102 19.04 -5.71 3.43
CA LEU A 102 17.91 -6.03 4.28
C LEU A 102 17.76 -7.54 4.57
N ARG A 103 18.71 -8.37 4.10
CA ARG A 103 18.63 -9.83 4.22
C ARG A 103 18.34 -10.31 5.65
N GLU A 104 19.07 -9.77 6.63
CA GLU A 104 18.93 -10.09 8.06
C GLU A 104 18.17 -9.00 8.85
N HIS A 105 17.41 -8.13 8.17
CA HIS A 105 16.66 -7.07 8.85
C HIS A 105 15.56 -7.68 9.75
N ALA A 106 15.69 -7.43 11.06
CA ALA A 106 14.75 -7.90 12.08
C ALA A 106 13.70 -6.84 12.48
N GLY A 107 13.87 -5.60 12.03
CA GLY A 107 12.93 -4.52 12.31
C GLY A 107 11.70 -4.54 11.40
N PRO A 108 10.73 -3.64 11.64
CA PRO A 108 9.62 -3.46 10.72
C PRO A 108 10.10 -2.78 9.41
N VAL A 109 9.34 -2.98 8.34
CA VAL A 109 9.40 -2.17 7.11
C VAL A 109 8.10 -1.36 7.03
N LEU A 110 8.23 -0.04 6.81
CA LEU A 110 7.11 0.89 6.66
C LEU A 110 6.83 1.10 5.16
N PHE A 111 5.61 0.77 4.73
CA PHE A 111 5.16 0.95 3.35
C PHE A 111 4.38 2.27 3.21
N LEU A 112 4.77 3.05 2.21
CA LEU A 112 4.26 4.39 1.89
C LEU A 112 4.02 4.51 0.38
N GLU A 113 3.46 5.66 -0.02
CA GLU A 113 3.15 6.04 -1.40
C GLU A 113 3.68 7.48 -1.60
N GLU A 114 3.86 7.88 -2.86
CA GLU A 114 4.55 9.13 -3.23
C GLU A 114 3.81 10.40 -2.83
N ASP A 115 2.51 10.31 -2.58
CA ASP A 115 1.64 11.41 -2.17
C ASP A 115 1.37 11.40 -0.65
N HIS A 116 2.15 10.66 0.13
CA HIS A 116 2.16 10.75 1.58
C HIS A 116 3.12 11.84 2.10
N TYR A 117 2.67 12.55 3.13
CA TYR A 117 3.47 13.47 3.93
C TYR A 117 3.65 12.90 5.34
N LEU A 118 4.88 12.78 5.84
CA LEU A 118 5.17 12.29 7.18
C LEU A 118 5.33 13.44 8.18
N ALA A 119 4.71 13.33 9.36
CA ALA A 119 4.92 14.25 10.47
C ALA A 119 6.38 14.22 10.95
N PRO A 120 6.95 15.31 11.49
CA PRO A 120 8.36 15.35 11.88
C PRO A 120 8.72 14.38 13.02
N ASP A 121 7.75 13.93 13.82
CA ASP A 121 7.93 12.94 14.88
C ASP A 121 7.58 11.50 14.46
N PHE A 122 7.31 11.24 13.17
CA PHE A 122 6.81 9.93 12.72
C PHE A 122 7.71 8.77 13.15
N TYR A 123 9.04 8.93 13.03
CA TYR A 123 9.99 7.87 13.35
C TYR A 123 10.13 7.66 14.86
N HIS A 124 10.05 8.75 15.63
CA HIS A 124 9.99 8.70 17.09
C HIS A 124 8.78 7.92 17.56
N VAL A 125 7.59 8.26 17.03
CA VAL A 125 6.34 7.59 17.35
C VAL A 125 6.33 6.14 16.84
N LEU A 126 6.84 5.86 15.64
CA LEU A 126 6.91 4.50 15.10
C LEU A 126 7.70 3.55 16.01
N LYS A 127 8.85 3.98 16.52
CA LYS A 127 9.64 3.17 17.48
C LYS A 127 8.83 2.83 18.73
N GLN A 128 8.10 3.82 19.27
CA GLN A 128 7.26 3.62 20.43
C GLN A 128 6.04 2.74 20.15
N LEU A 129 5.36 2.92 19.02
CA LEU A 129 4.27 2.07 18.58
C LEU A 129 4.71 0.62 18.40
N TRP A 130 5.89 0.39 17.83
CA TRP A 130 6.43 -0.95 17.65
C TRP A 130 6.76 -1.63 18.98
N ALA A 131 7.37 -0.91 19.93
CA ALA A 131 7.60 -1.41 21.29
C ALA A 131 6.27 -1.65 22.05
N LEU A 132 5.31 -0.74 21.90
CA LEU A 132 3.97 -0.85 22.50
C LEU A 132 3.20 -2.05 21.94
N ARG A 133 3.30 -2.32 20.63
CA ARG A 133 2.75 -3.53 19.98
C ARG A 133 3.29 -4.78 20.66
N GLN A 134 4.60 -4.90 20.84
CA GLN A 134 5.21 -6.08 21.47
C GLN A 134 4.74 -6.27 22.92
N ARG A 135 4.57 -5.18 23.69
CA ARG A 135 4.19 -5.23 25.10
C ARG A 135 2.69 -5.43 25.34
N GLU A 136 1.84 -4.76 24.56
CA GLU A 136 0.41 -4.61 24.86
C GLU A 136 -0.54 -5.15 23.79
N CYS A 137 -0.02 -5.53 22.63
CA CYS A 137 -0.76 -6.16 21.54
C CYS A 137 0.09 -7.22 20.79
N PRO A 138 0.58 -8.28 21.46
CA PRO A 138 1.35 -9.32 20.79
C PRO A 138 0.57 -10.00 19.65
N GLU A 139 -0.76 -9.88 19.64
CA GLU A 139 -1.65 -10.36 18.60
C GLU A 139 -1.87 -9.37 17.44
N CYS A 140 -1.39 -8.13 17.52
CA CYS A 140 -1.42 -7.18 16.40
C CYS A 140 -0.37 -7.59 15.35
N GLN A 141 -0.74 -7.56 14.07
CA GLN A 141 0.18 -7.92 12.97
C GLN A 141 1.01 -6.72 12.49
N LEU A 142 0.47 -5.51 12.65
CA LEU A 142 1.09 -4.30 12.12
C LEU A 142 0.74 -3.08 12.96
N VAL A 143 1.47 -1.99 12.71
CA VAL A 143 1.11 -0.64 13.15
C VAL A 143 0.83 0.21 11.91
N SER A 144 -0.10 1.15 12.00
CA SER A 144 -0.33 2.16 10.97
C SER A 144 0.01 3.53 11.55
N LEU A 145 0.61 4.41 10.74
CA LEU A 145 0.94 5.77 11.18
C LEU A 145 -0.27 6.69 11.23
N GLY A 146 -1.44 6.32 10.73
CA GLY A 146 -2.61 7.18 10.75
C GLY A 146 -3.82 6.62 10.00
N THR A 147 -4.91 7.38 10.03
CA THR A 147 -6.10 7.11 9.21
C THR A 147 -6.46 8.33 8.39
N TYR A 148 -7.36 8.17 7.41
CA TYR A 148 -7.89 9.29 6.63
C TYR A 148 -8.86 10.19 7.42
N SER A 149 -9.15 9.88 8.68
CA SER A 149 -10.07 10.67 9.49
C SER A 149 -9.53 12.09 9.66
N PRO A 150 -10.31 13.13 9.32
CA PRO A 150 -9.89 14.50 9.54
C PRO A 150 -9.53 14.72 11.00
N VAL A 151 -8.39 15.37 11.24
CA VAL A 151 -8.03 15.77 12.60
C VAL A 151 -9.02 16.83 13.05
N ARG A 152 -9.94 16.45 13.94
CA ARG A 152 -10.88 17.37 14.59
C ARG A 152 -10.28 17.84 15.91
N GLY A 153 -10.27 19.15 16.15
CA GLY A 153 -9.73 19.75 17.37
C GLY A 153 -8.19 19.76 17.44
N GLY A 154 -7.66 20.24 18.56
CA GLY A 154 -6.21 20.25 18.82
C GLY A 154 -5.65 18.89 19.21
N PHE A 155 -4.32 18.80 19.30
CA PHE A 155 -3.60 17.56 19.62
C PHE A 155 -3.55 17.25 21.13
N ALA A 156 -3.92 18.23 21.97
CA ALA A 156 -3.89 18.13 23.44
C ALA A 156 -4.61 16.88 23.96
N GLY A 157 -3.93 16.09 24.79
CA GLY A 157 -4.46 14.86 25.39
C GLY A 157 -4.66 13.68 24.44
N ARG A 158 -4.27 13.82 23.15
CA ARG A 158 -4.46 12.81 22.11
C ARG A 158 -3.18 12.42 21.37
N ALA A 159 -2.19 13.31 21.34
CA ALA A 159 -0.95 13.10 20.56
C ALA A 159 -0.12 11.89 21.02
N ASP A 160 -0.25 11.50 22.30
CA ASP A 160 0.39 10.37 22.96
C ASP A 160 -0.52 9.11 23.00
N LYS A 161 -1.69 9.16 22.36
CA LYS A 161 -2.71 8.12 22.43
C LYS A 161 -2.75 7.24 21.20
N VAL A 162 -3.02 5.97 21.43
CA VAL A 162 -3.07 4.90 20.43
C VAL A 162 -4.37 4.14 20.57
N GLU A 163 -5.01 3.86 19.43
CA GLU A 163 -6.18 3.00 19.34
C GLU A 163 -5.79 1.63 18.80
N MET A 164 -6.45 0.60 19.33
CA MET A 164 -6.30 -0.78 18.87
C MET A 164 -7.57 -1.21 18.13
N LYS A 165 -7.45 -1.60 16.86
CA LYS A 165 -8.58 -1.86 15.95
C LYS A 165 -8.37 -3.12 15.11
N THR A 166 -9.45 -3.63 14.53
CA THR A 166 -9.36 -4.50 13.35
C THR A 166 -8.83 -3.67 12.17
N TRP A 167 -7.85 -4.19 11.44
CA TRP A 167 -7.32 -3.52 10.25
C TRP A 167 -8.38 -3.50 9.14
N LYS A 168 -8.46 -2.37 8.45
CA LYS A 168 -9.42 -2.12 7.38
C LYS A 168 -8.74 -1.29 6.30
N SER A 169 -8.84 -1.73 5.05
CA SER A 169 -8.14 -1.14 3.90
C SER A 169 -8.39 0.37 3.81
N THR A 170 -9.65 0.78 3.81
CA THR A 170 -10.09 2.18 3.67
C THR A 170 -9.66 3.11 4.80
N GLU A 171 -9.11 2.58 5.89
CA GLU A 171 -8.73 3.37 7.07
C GLU A 171 -7.24 3.28 7.38
N HIS A 172 -6.60 2.15 7.09
CA HIS A 172 -5.29 1.80 7.64
C HIS A 172 -4.27 1.35 6.58
N ASN A 173 -4.53 1.57 5.29
CA ASN A 173 -3.60 1.29 4.20
C ASN A 173 -2.42 2.30 4.15
N MET A 174 -2.55 3.46 4.82
CA MET A 174 -1.49 4.48 4.91
C MET A 174 -0.46 4.15 6.00
N GLY A 175 0.82 4.13 5.62
CA GLY A 175 1.92 4.01 6.58
C GLY A 175 1.87 2.71 7.38
N MET A 176 1.66 1.58 6.70
CA MET A 176 1.65 0.26 7.32
C MET A 176 3.08 -0.19 7.61
N ALA A 177 3.38 -0.45 8.88
CA ALA A 177 4.64 -1.04 9.31
C ALA A 177 4.42 -2.43 9.91
N PHE A 178 5.12 -3.41 9.35
CA PHE A 178 5.08 -4.80 9.83
C PHE A 178 6.43 -5.49 9.66
N GLY A 179 6.62 -6.57 10.41
CA GLY A 179 7.85 -7.37 10.44
C GLY A 179 7.84 -8.53 9.45
N ARG A 180 8.95 -9.28 9.46
CA ARG A 180 9.15 -10.47 8.62
C ARG A 180 8.09 -11.56 8.88
N ASP A 181 7.61 -11.68 10.12
CA ASP A 181 6.55 -12.59 10.54
C ASP A 181 5.25 -12.36 9.74
N THR A 182 4.79 -11.11 9.68
CA THR A 182 3.59 -10.74 8.94
C THR A 182 3.80 -10.89 7.43
N TYR A 183 4.98 -10.52 6.92
CA TYR A 183 5.33 -10.71 5.50
C TYR A 183 5.29 -12.20 5.09
N GLN A 184 5.84 -13.11 5.91
CA GLN A 184 5.84 -14.54 5.63
C GLN A 184 4.40 -15.09 5.51
N LYS A 185 3.48 -14.63 6.36
CA LYS A 185 2.06 -14.99 6.25
C LYS A 185 1.37 -14.41 5.03
N LEU A 186 1.76 -13.21 4.60
CA LEU A 186 1.28 -12.66 3.33
C LEU A 186 1.74 -13.48 2.13
N ILE A 187 3.04 -13.80 2.04
CA ILE A 187 3.58 -14.50 0.86
C ILE A 187 3.08 -15.96 0.78
N GLU A 188 2.71 -16.59 1.90
CA GLU A 188 1.96 -17.86 1.92
C GLU A 188 0.60 -17.75 1.21
N CYS A 189 -0.01 -16.56 1.21
CA CYS A 189 -1.28 -16.23 0.53
C CYS A 189 -1.11 -15.68 -0.91
N THR A 190 0.04 -15.90 -1.56
CA THR A 190 0.33 -15.39 -2.91
C THR A 190 -0.76 -15.75 -3.92
N ASP A 191 -1.20 -17.01 -3.96
CA ASP A 191 -2.21 -17.43 -4.94
C ASP A 191 -3.52 -16.69 -4.71
N ALA A 192 -3.99 -16.61 -3.46
CA ALA A 192 -5.20 -15.88 -3.10
C ALA A 192 -5.10 -14.38 -3.43
N PHE A 193 -3.94 -13.74 -3.19
CA PHE A 193 -3.73 -12.34 -3.55
C PHE A 193 -3.80 -12.14 -5.07
N CYS A 194 -3.08 -12.98 -5.79
CA CYS A 194 -2.86 -12.84 -7.22
C CYS A 194 -4.06 -13.27 -8.07
N THR A 195 -5.02 -14.05 -7.54
CA THR A 195 -6.22 -14.46 -8.29
C THR A 195 -7.50 -13.80 -7.79
N TYR A 196 -7.48 -13.08 -6.67
CA TYR A 196 -8.65 -12.33 -6.22
C TYR A 196 -8.93 -11.17 -7.18
N ASP A 197 -10.13 -11.18 -7.75
CA ASP A 197 -10.57 -10.24 -8.79
C ASP A 197 -10.88 -8.84 -8.22
N ASP A 198 -9.81 -8.17 -7.81
CA ASP A 198 -9.78 -6.78 -7.39
C ASP A 198 -8.40 -6.21 -7.73
N TYR A 199 -8.36 -5.22 -8.62
CA TYR A 199 -7.09 -4.58 -9.02
C TYR A 199 -6.47 -3.69 -7.93
N ASN A 200 -7.16 -3.48 -6.79
CA ASN A 200 -6.63 -2.71 -5.67
C ASN A 200 -5.89 -3.63 -4.70
N TRP A 201 -4.63 -3.30 -4.41
CA TRP A 201 -3.79 -4.12 -3.52
C TRP A 201 -4.35 -4.16 -2.09
N ASP A 202 -4.90 -3.05 -1.59
CA ASP A 202 -5.40 -2.91 -0.22
C ASP A 202 -6.74 -3.62 0.01
N TRP A 203 -7.69 -3.53 -0.94
CA TRP A 203 -8.91 -4.34 -0.91
C TRP A 203 -8.60 -5.83 -1.04
N THR A 204 -7.59 -6.19 -1.84
CA THR A 204 -7.08 -7.56 -1.90
C THR A 204 -6.53 -8.00 -0.54
N LEU A 205 -5.72 -7.18 0.14
CA LEU A 205 -5.25 -7.49 1.50
C LEU A 205 -6.42 -7.67 2.48
N GLN A 206 -7.45 -6.82 2.42
CA GLN A 206 -8.64 -6.96 3.26
C GLN A 206 -9.34 -8.30 3.02
N HIS A 207 -9.46 -8.72 1.76
CA HIS A 207 -9.97 -10.05 1.44
C HIS A 207 -9.10 -11.15 2.08
N LEU A 208 -7.76 -11.05 1.98
CA LEU A 208 -6.87 -12.05 2.61
C LEU A 208 -7.07 -12.17 4.11
N THR A 209 -7.39 -11.09 4.82
CA THR A 209 -7.63 -11.13 6.28
C THR A 209 -8.81 -12.01 6.69
N VAL A 210 -9.69 -12.35 5.75
CA VAL A 210 -10.90 -13.14 6.01
C VAL A 210 -10.95 -14.44 5.22
N SER A 211 -10.12 -14.61 4.19
CA SER A 211 -10.17 -15.77 3.29
C SER A 211 -8.91 -16.64 3.26
N CYS A 212 -7.75 -16.14 3.69
CA CYS A 212 -6.49 -16.88 3.57
C CYS A 212 -5.61 -16.79 4.83
N LEU A 213 -5.44 -15.60 5.39
CA LEU A 213 -4.59 -15.42 6.56
C LEU A 213 -5.14 -16.19 7.77
N PRO A 214 -4.28 -16.74 8.64
CA PRO A 214 -4.71 -17.57 9.77
C PRO A 214 -5.57 -16.80 10.78
N LYS A 215 -5.43 -15.47 10.81
CA LYS A 215 -6.21 -14.55 11.64
C LYS A 215 -6.42 -13.26 10.87
N PHE A 216 -7.57 -12.62 11.09
CA PHE A 216 -7.78 -11.26 10.65
C PHE A 216 -6.78 -10.32 11.32
N TRP A 217 -6.43 -9.25 10.63
CA TRP A 217 -5.41 -8.34 11.12
C TRP A 217 -5.95 -7.39 12.19
N LYS A 218 -5.12 -7.19 13.20
CA LYS A 218 -5.27 -6.15 14.22
C LYS A 218 -4.14 -5.14 14.07
N VAL A 219 -4.48 -3.87 14.31
CA VAL A 219 -3.59 -2.73 14.09
C VAL A 219 -3.57 -1.82 15.32
N LEU A 220 -2.39 -1.33 15.67
CA LEU A 220 -2.22 -0.13 16.50
C LEU A 220 -2.09 1.08 15.60
N VAL A 221 -2.84 2.14 15.91
CA VAL A 221 -2.85 3.38 15.14
C VAL A 221 -2.91 4.58 16.09
N PRO A 222 -2.09 5.63 15.93
CA PRO A 222 -2.16 6.80 16.79
C PRO A 222 -3.44 7.59 16.55
N GLU A 223 -4.00 8.19 17.60
CA GLU A 223 -5.20 9.04 17.48
C GLU A 223 -4.93 10.32 16.67
N ILE A 224 -3.69 10.79 16.71
CA ILE A 224 -3.19 11.87 15.86
C ILE A 224 -2.28 11.25 14.80
N PRO A 225 -2.65 11.33 13.50
CA PRO A 225 -1.90 10.70 12.44
C PRO A 225 -0.51 11.32 12.29
N ARG A 226 0.49 10.47 12.05
CA ARG A 226 1.89 10.80 11.72
C ARG A 226 2.17 10.67 10.22
N ILE A 227 1.12 10.43 9.45
CA ILE A 227 1.12 10.37 8.00
C ILE A 227 -0.16 11.06 7.49
N PHE A 228 -0.03 11.82 6.42
CA PHE A 228 -1.13 12.54 5.79
C PHE A 228 -1.13 12.25 4.30
N HIS A 229 -2.31 12.09 3.72
CA HIS A 229 -2.48 11.96 2.27
C HIS A 229 -2.55 13.35 1.66
N THR A 230 -1.58 13.69 0.81
CA THR A 230 -1.54 14.95 0.06
C THR A 230 -2.15 14.83 -1.33
N GLY A 231 -2.52 13.61 -1.74
CA GLY A 231 -3.15 13.32 -3.02
C GLY A 231 -4.40 14.14 -3.25
N ASP A 232 -4.20 15.23 -3.96
CA ASP A 232 -5.18 16.04 -4.69
C ASP A 232 -5.07 15.73 -6.21
N CYS A 233 -4.25 14.73 -6.53
CA CYS A 233 -3.79 14.25 -7.83
C CYS A 233 -3.63 12.72 -7.78
N GLY A 234 -3.89 12.02 -8.88
CA GLY A 234 -3.73 10.56 -8.93
C GLY A 234 -4.78 9.87 -9.81
N MET A 235 -4.74 8.54 -9.87
CA MET A 235 -5.57 7.73 -10.77
C MET A 235 -7.09 8.00 -10.69
N HIS A 236 -7.57 8.51 -9.56
CA HIS A 236 -8.99 8.77 -9.30
C HIS A 236 -9.38 10.27 -9.32
N HIS A 237 -8.43 11.19 -9.53
CA HIS A 237 -8.70 12.64 -9.47
C HIS A 237 -8.99 13.24 -10.85
N LYS A 238 -10.07 14.03 -10.95
CA LYS A 238 -10.50 14.74 -12.18
C LYS A 238 -10.27 16.27 -12.14
N LYS A 239 -9.64 16.81 -11.09
CA LYS A 239 -9.49 18.27 -10.86
C LYS A 239 -8.03 18.72 -10.90
N SER A 240 -7.82 20.04 -11.07
CA SER A 240 -6.49 20.66 -11.09
C SER A 240 -5.78 20.48 -9.75
N CYS A 241 -4.57 19.93 -9.80
CA CYS A 241 -3.78 19.55 -8.64
C CYS A 241 -3.09 20.77 -8.00
N ARG A 242 -3.10 20.90 -6.67
CA ARG A 242 -2.35 21.94 -5.94
C ARG A 242 -1.54 21.37 -4.76
N PRO A 243 -0.47 20.58 -5.01
CA PRO A 243 0.30 19.91 -3.95
C PRO A 243 0.87 20.87 -2.89
N SER A 244 1.30 22.06 -3.30
CA SER A 244 1.83 23.09 -2.39
C SER A 244 0.79 23.58 -1.37
N THR A 245 -0.48 23.66 -1.76
CA THR A 245 -1.57 24.08 -0.84
C THR A 245 -1.86 23.02 0.20
N GLN A 246 -1.83 21.73 -0.17
CA GLN A 246 -2.05 20.65 0.79
C GLN A 246 -0.89 20.54 1.78
N SER A 247 0.34 20.63 1.28
CA SER A 247 1.55 20.63 2.12
C SER A 247 1.53 21.78 3.12
N ALA A 248 1.24 23.01 2.67
CA ALA A 248 1.16 24.18 3.57
C ALA A 248 0.08 24.06 4.66
N LYS A 249 -1.05 23.40 4.37
CA LYS A 249 -2.09 23.13 5.38
C LYS A 249 -1.60 22.15 6.45
N ILE A 250 -0.90 21.10 6.03
CA ILE A 250 -0.30 20.11 6.94
C ILE A 250 0.77 20.78 7.79
N ASP A 251 1.66 21.58 7.18
CA ASP A 251 2.68 22.36 7.89
C ASP A 251 2.04 23.27 8.95
N SER A 252 0.99 24.01 8.59
CA SER A 252 0.28 24.88 9.53
C SER A 252 -0.37 24.10 10.68
N LEU A 253 -0.95 22.93 10.40
CA LEU A 253 -1.54 22.06 11.41
C LEU A 253 -0.48 21.56 12.39
N LEU A 254 0.64 21.06 11.89
CA LEU A 254 1.74 20.52 12.70
C LEU A 254 2.43 21.64 13.51
N ASN A 255 2.71 22.78 12.89
CA ASN A 255 3.36 23.92 13.57
C ASN A 255 2.50 24.49 14.70
N SER A 256 1.18 24.60 14.51
CA SER A 256 0.26 25.06 15.57
C SER A 256 0.10 24.08 16.74
N ASN A 257 0.58 22.84 16.58
CA ASN A 257 0.52 21.79 17.59
C ASN A 257 1.92 21.24 17.95
N GLN A 258 2.98 22.00 17.67
CA GLN A 258 4.36 21.54 17.82
C GLN A 258 4.68 21.05 19.24
N GLN A 259 4.09 21.68 20.26
CA GLN A 259 4.26 21.30 21.67
C GLN A 259 3.72 19.91 22.04
N TYR A 260 2.91 19.30 21.16
CA TYR A 260 2.35 17.96 21.38
C TYR A 260 3.05 16.88 20.55
N LEU A 261 3.99 17.27 19.68
CA LEU A 261 4.81 16.33 18.93
C LEU A 261 5.92 15.78 19.83
N PHE A 262 6.49 14.64 19.45
CA PHE A 262 7.54 13.95 20.22
C PHE A 262 7.13 13.57 21.66
N PRO A 263 5.97 12.88 21.86
CA PRO A 263 5.54 12.46 23.20
C PRO A 263 6.59 11.55 23.86
N GLU A 264 6.79 11.68 25.17
CA GLU A 264 7.74 10.86 25.93
C GLU A 264 7.39 9.37 25.90
N ALA A 265 6.09 9.06 26.01
CA ALA A 265 5.56 7.70 25.98
C ALA A 265 4.21 7.64 25.25
N MET A 266 4.03 6.65 24.37
CA MET A 266 2.72 6.32 23.78
C MET A 266 1.94 5.35 24.68
N SER A 267 0.62 5.54 24.77
CA SER A 267 -0.27 4.69 25.58
C SER A 267 -1.54 4.29 24.81
N VAL A 268 -2.05 3.08 25.06
CA VAL A 268 -3.32 2.64 24.47
C VAL A 268 -4.47 3.34 25.19
N SER A 269 -5.21 4.20 24.48
CA SER A 269 -6.39 4.89 25.01
C SER A 269 -7.67 4.08 24.84
N LYS A 270 -7.80 3.37 23.72
CA LYS A 270 -9.00 2.62 23.37
C LYS A 270 -8.68 1.28 22.72
N ARG A 271 -9.43 0.25 23.13
CA ARG A 271 -9.45 -1.07 22.51
C ARG A 271 -10.86 -1.30 21.97
N TYR A 272 -10.98 -1.30 20.64
CA TYR A 272 -12.27 -1.54 19.99
C TYR A 272 -12.61 -3.04 20.04
N SER A 273 -13.90 -3.37 20.01
CA SER A 273 -14.32 -4.76 19.81
C SER A 273 -13.83 -5.24 18.45
N MET A 274 -13.15 -6.39 18.45
CA MET A 274 -12.48 -6.93 17.27
C MET A 274 -13.25 -8.10 16.72
N ALA A 275 -13.68 -7.97 15.47
CA ALA A 275 -14.24 -9.05 14.68
C ALA A 275 -13.57 -9.07 13.30
N PRO A 276 -13.57 -10.23 12.61
CA PRO A 276 -13.30 -10.26 11.18
C PRO A 276 -14.27 -9.32 10.46
N LEU A 277 -13.78 -8.62 9.43
CA LEU A 277 -14.65 -7.80 8.59
C LEU A 277 -15.51 -8.69 7.69
N SER A 278 -16.66 -8.19 7.25
CA SER A 278 -17.41 -8.86 6.18
C SER A 278 -16.57 -8.81 4.88
N PRO A 279 -16.63 -9.85 4.04
CA PRO A 279 -16.00 -9.82 2.72
C PRO A 279 -16.48 -8.61 1.92
N HIS A 280 -15.54 -7.90 1.30
CA HIS A 280 -15.84 -6.77 0.41
C HIS A 280 -16.42 -7.27 -0.92
N VAL A 281 -17.28 -6.47 -1.54
CA VAL A 281 -17.73 -6.71 -2.92
C VAL A 281 -16.57 -6.36 -3.84
N LYS A 282 -16.07 -7.34 -4.60
CA LYS A 282 -14.99 -7.16 -5.58
C LYS A 282 -15.14 -5.87 -6.40
N ASN A 283 -14.03 -5.15 -6.60
CA ASN A 283 -14.01 -4.02 -7.54
C ASN A 283 -13.76 -4.45 -9.01
N GLY A 284 -13.38 -5.71 -9.26
CA GLY A 284 -13.09 -6.22 -10.61
C GLY A 284 -11.70 -5.83 -11.10
N GLY A 285 -11.53 -5.74 -12.42
CA GLY A 285 -10.30 -5.31 -13.09
C GLY A 285 -9.10 -6.25 -12.96
N TRP A 286 -9.29 -7.45 -12.40
CA TRP A 286 -8.21 -8.43 -12.16
C TRP A 286 -8.68 -9.85 -12.51
N GLY A 287 -9.42 -10.00 -13.61
CA GLY A 287 -9.90 -11.29 -14.13
C GLY A 287 -8.94 -12.00 -15.10
N ASP A 288 -7.96 -11.27 -15.66
CA ASP A 288 -7.06 -11.78 -16.68
C ASP A 288 -6.01 -12.72 -16.08
N ILE A 289 -5.98 -13.97 -16.56
CA ILE A 289 -5.06 -15.00 -16.05
C ILE A 289 -3.58 -14.63 -16.21
N ARG A 290 -3.24 -13.76 -17.17
CA ARG A 290 -1.86 -13.31 -17.35
C ARG A 290 -1.40 -12.44 -16.19
N ASP A 291 -2.28 -11.58 -15.66
CA ASP A 291 -2.00 -10.81 -14.44
C ASP A 291 -1.85 -11.77 -13.23
N HIS A 292 -2.67 -12.82 -13.16
CA HIS A 292 -2.56 -13.80 -12.08
C HIS A 292 -1.19 -14.49 -12.08
N GLU A 293 -0.77 -15.00 -13.24
CA GLU A 293 0.48 -15.74 -13.36
C GLU A 293 1.71 -14.86 -13.20
N LEU A 294 1.71 -13.64 -13.75
CA LEU A 294 2.79 -12.69 -13.53
C LEU A 294 2.91 -12.34 -12.04
N CYS A 295 1.80 -12.07 -11.36
CA CYS A 295 1.80 -11.78 -9.93
C CYS A 295 2.37 -12.94 -9.09
N LYS A 296 1.99 -14.19 -9.39
CA LYS A 296 2.52 -15.39 -8.72
C LYS A 296 4.01 -15.60 -9.00
N SER A 297 4.48 -15.18 -10.16
CA SER A 297 5.86 -15.39 -10.59
C SER A 297 6.89 -14.63 -9.77
N TYR A 298 6.53 -13.51 -9.13
CA TYR A 298 7.48 -12.65 -8.42
C TYR A 298 8.28 -13.35 -7.33
N ARG A 299 7.70 -14.36 -6.67
CA ARG A 299 8.40 -15.17 -5.66
C ARG A 299 9.45 -16.11 -6.28
N ARG A 300 9.28 -16.48 -7.55
CA ARG A 300 10.07 -17.50 -8.25
C ARG A 300 11.13 -16.88 -9.16
N LEU A 301 10.83 -15.74 -9.77
CA LEU A 301 11.75 -15.02 -10.64
C LEU A 301 12.85 -14.35 -9.81
N GLN A 302 14.07 -14.38 -10.36
CA GLN A 302 15.29 -13.85 -9.74
C GLN A 302 15.44 -12.35 -9.98
#